data_AF-A0A1Z9H4W2-F1
#
_entry.id   AF-A0A1Z9H4W2-F1
#
_cell.length_a   1.000
_cell.length_b   1.000
_cell.length_c   1.000
_cell.angle_alpha   90.00
_cell.angle_beta   90.00
_cell.angle_gamma   90.00
#
_symmetry.space_group_name_H-M   'P 1'
#
loop_
_entity.id
_entity.type
_entity.pdbx_description
1 polymer ?
#
loop_
_entity_poly.entity_id
_entity_poly.type
_entity_poly.pdbx_seq_one_letter_code
_entity_poly.pdbx_strand_id
1 'polypeptide(L)' 'MKSSVQQFARELDRLCRNNIPMSQAFDMLENTAKSNMDLIVINVMRDSFNEVLLEERGT' A
#
# COMPACT_ATOMS: atom_id res chain seq x y z
N MET A 1 3.07 -16.15 10.33
CA MET A 1 3.85 -15.56 9.21
C MET A 1 4.05 -14.10 9.56
N LYS A 2 5.30 -13.60 9.58
CA LYS A 2 5.53 -12.16 9.77
C LYS A 2 4.98 -11.47 8.53
N SER A 3 3.93 -10.66 8.68
CA SER A 3 3.63 -9.68 7.65
C SER A 3 4.83 -8.75 7.54
N SER A 4 5.43 -8.75 6.37
CA SER A 4 6.57 -7.90 6.08
C SER A 4 6.12 -6.87 5.05
N VAL A 5 6.64 -5.65 5.18
CA VAL A 5 6.47 -4.57 4.19
C VAL A 5 6.71 -5.10 2.77
N GLN A 6 7.69 -6.00 2.59
CA GLN A 6 7.98 -6.64 1.31
C GLN A 6 6.81 -7.44 0.73
N GLN A 7 6.02 -8.13 1.55
CA GLN A 7 4.87 -8.89 1.07
C GLN A 7 3.80 -7.95 0.52
N PHE A 8 3.44 -6.92 1.28
CA PHE A 8 2.45 -5.93 0.84
C PHE A 8 2.94 -5.12 -0.36
N ALA A 9 4.23 -4.78 -0.42
CA ALA A 9 4.82 -4.10 -1.57
C ALA A 9 4.76 -4.94 -2.85
N ARG A 10 5.02 -6.25 -2.76
CA ARG A 10 4.88 -7.17 -3.92
C ARG A 10 3.44 -7.28 -4.39
N GLU A 11 2.50 -7.34 -3.45
CA GLU A 11 1.09 -7.43 -3.79
C GLU A 11 0.57 -6.11 -4.40
N LEU A 12 1.01 -4.96 -3.88
CA LEU A 12 0.73 -3.65 -4.45
C LEU A 12 1.25 -3.55 -5.90
N ASP A 13 2.51 -3.93 -6.15
CA ASP A 13 3.10 -3.98 -7.51
C ASP A 13 2.29 -4.90 -8.43
N ARG A 14 1.88 -6.08 -7.95
CA ARG A 14 1.02 -7.00 -8.71
C ARG A 14 -0.32 -6.35 -9.08
N LEU A 15 -0.97 -5.63 -8.16
CA LEU A 15 -2.24 -4.95 -8.42
C LEU A 15 -2.07 -3.82 -9.44
N CYS A 16 -1.04 -2.99 -9.27
CA CYS A 16 -0.75 -1.88 -10.20
C CYS A 16 -0.44 -2.36 -11.62
N ARG A 17 0.30 -3.47 -11.77
CA ARG A 17 0.54 -4.10 -13.09
C ARG A 17 -0.72 -4.61 -13.77
N ASN A 18 -1.79 -4.85 -13.00
CA ASN A 18 -3.11 -5.19 -13.52
C ASN A 18 -3.99 -3.95 -13.76
N ASN A 19 -3.39 -2.76 -13.89
CA ASN A 19 -4.07 -1.48 -14.09
C ASN A 19 -5.03 -1.08 -12.97
N ILE A 20 -4.83 -1.58 -11.75
CA ILE A 20 -5.61 -1.15 -10.59
C ILE A 20 -5.02 0.17 -10.08
N PRO A 21 -5.82 1.25 -9.94
CA PRO A 21 -5.36 2.52 -9.38
C PRO A 21 -4.78 2.33 -7.97
N MET A 22 -3.73 3.10 -7.65
CA MET A 22 -3.00 2.95 -6.37
C MET A 22 -3.91 3.09 -5.15
N SER A 23 -4.88 4.02 -5.18
CA SER A 23 -5.86 4.18 -4.11
C SER A 23 -6.70 2.92 -3.90
N GLN A 24 -7.22 2.34 -4.98
CA GLN A 24 -8.00 1.10 -4.95
C GLN A 24 -7.14 -0.10 -4.54
N ALA A 25 -5.85 -0.13 -4.94
CA ALA A 25 -4.94 -1.20 -4.55
C ALA A 25 -4.72 -1.24 -3.03
N PHE A 26 -4.59 -0.07 -2.38
CA PHE A 26 -4.52 0.00 -0.91
C PHE A 26 -5.80 -0.51 -0.24
N ASP A 27 -6.97 -0.11 -0.74
CA ASP A 27 -8.25 -0.59 -0.19
C ASP A 27 -8.38 -2.12 -0.32
N MET A 28 -7.90 -2.69 -1.43
CA MET A 28 -7.84 -4.13 -1.60
C MET A 28 -6.89 -4.81 -0.61
N LEU A 29 -5.72 -4.22 -0.32
CA LEU A 29 -4.81 -4.75 0.69
C LEU A 29 -5.43 -4.72 2.09
N GLU A 30 -6.09 -3.62 2.47
CA GLU A 30 -6.78 -3.50 3.76
C GLU A 30 -7.83 -4.59 3.95
N ASN A 31 -8.60 -4.91 2.90
CA ASN A 31 -9.58 -5.98 2.93
C ASN A 31 -8.97 -7.39 3.11
N THR A 32 -7.67 -7.56 2.85
CA THR A 32 -6.95 -8.83 3.05
C THR A 32 -6.21 -8.91 4.39
N ALA A 33 -6.21 -7.84 5.18
CA ALA A 33 -5.53 -7.76 6.46
C ALA A 33 -6.10 -8.79 7.45
N LYS A 34 -5.21 -9.55 8.10
CA LYS A 34 -5.57 -10.58 9.09
C LYS A 34 -5.28 -10.15 10.52
N SER A 35 -4.62 -9.01 10.69
CA SER A 35 -4.22 -8.50 11.99
C SER A 35 -4.12 -6.97 11.99
N ASN A 36 -4.14 -6.39 13.18
CA ASN A 36 -3.89 -4.95 13.34
C ASN A 36 -2.50 -4.55 12.84
N MET A 37 -1.49 -5.44 12.91
CA MET A 37 -0.17 -5.15 12.37
C MET A 37 -0.17 -5.05 10.85
N ASP A 38 -1.00 -5.84 10.17
CA ASP A 38 -1.16 -5.74 8.71
C ASP A 38 -1.71 -4.37 8.34
N LEU A 39 -2.76 -3.91 9.04
CA LEU A 39 -3.36 -2.60 8.85
C LEU A 39 -2.35 -1.47 9.12
N ILE A 40 -1.54 -1.57 10.17
CA ILE A 40 -0.49 -0.59 10.48
C ILE A 40 0.50 -0.49 9.33
N VAL A 41 0.98 -1.64 8.81
CA VAL A 41 1.93 -1.64 7.70
C VAL A 41 1.32 -1.04 6.43
N ILE A 42 0.07 -1.39 6.12
CA ILE A 42 -0.64 -0.86 4.95
C ILE A 42 -0.84 0.66 5.06
N ASN A 43 -1.23 1.16 6.24
CA ASN A 43 -1.36 2.60 6.49
C ASN A 43 -0.03 3.34 6.33
N VAL A 44 1.05 2.83 6.92
CA VAL A 44 2.39 3.42 6.75
C VAL A 44 2.78 3.49 5.27
N MET A 45 2.51 2.43 4.49
CA MET A 45 2.78 2.45 3.05
C MET A 45 1.93 3.47 2.29
N ARG A 46 0.64 3.61 2.64
CA ARG A 46 -0.26 4.60 2.04
C ARG A 46 0.20 6.02 2.36
N ASP A 47 0.58 6.29 3.61
CA ASP A 47 1.06 7.59 4.04
C ASP A 47 2.36 7.97 3.33
N SER A 48 3.34 7.06 3.25
CA SER A 48 4.57 7.29 2.51
C SER A 48 4.33 7.58 1.02
N PHE A 49 3.36 6.91 0.39
CA PHE A 49 2.99 7.21 -1.00
C PHE A 49 2.38 8.60 -1.15
N ASN A 50 1.49 9.00 -0.24
CA ASN A 50 0.89 10.32 -0.25
C ASN A 50 1.92 11.43 -0.02
N GLU A 51 2.91 11.21 0.84
CA GLU A 51 4.04 12.13 1.03
C GLU A 51 4.82 12.34 -0.27
N VAL A 52 5.20 11.25 -0.97
CA VAL A 52 5.89 11.34 -2.27
C VAL A 52 5.05 12.10 -3.29
N LEU A 53 3.74 11.82 -3.38
CA LEU A 53 2.86 12.56 -4.29
C LEU A 53 2.74 14.05 -3.94
N LEU A 54 2.78 14.41 -2.66
CA LEU A 54 2.76 15.80 -2.23
C LEU A 54 4.06 16.52 -2.59
N GLU A 55 5.21 15.86 -2.42
CA GLU A 55 6.52 16.36 -2.84
C GLU A 55 6.55 16.62 -4.36
N GLU A 56 6.08 15.67 -5.18
CA GLU A 56 6.01 15.81 -6.64
C GLU A 56 5.08 16.94 -7.11
N ARG A 57 4.03 17.27 -6.33
CA ARG A 57 3.10 18.37 -6.63
C ARG A 57 3.62 19.73 -6.17
N GLY A 58 4.61 19.76 -5.26
CA GLY A 58 5.22 20.97 -4.73
C GLY A 58 6.38 21.51 -5.57
N THR A 59 6.77 20.81 -6.64
CA THR A 59 7.79 21.18 -7.64
C THR A 59 7.17 21.58 -8.97
#